data_AF-A0A1L5KLF4-F1
#
_entry.id   AF-A0A1L5KLF4-F1
#
_cell.length_a   1.000
_cell.length_b   1.000
_cell.length_c   1.000
_cell.angle_alpha   90.00
_cell.angle_beta   90.00
_cell.angle_gamma   90.00
#
_symmetry.space_group_name_H-M   'P 1'
#
loop_
_entity.id
_entity.type
_entity.pdbx_description
1 polymer ?
#
loop_
_entity_poly.entity_id
_entity_poly.type
_entity_poly.pdbx_seq_one_letter_code
_entity_poly.pdbx_strand_id
1 'polypeptide(L)'
;MKLVEICQQHFPHLHILARARGRVEAHELLQAGVTQFSRETFSSALELGRKTLVTLGMHPHQAQRAQLHFRRLDMRMLRELIP
;
A
#
# COMPACT_ATOMS: atom_id res chain seq x y z
N MET A 1 10.36 11.32 6.31
CA MET A 1 10.34 10.60 7.60
C MET A 1 10.35 11.47 8.86
N LYS A 2 11.08 12.59 8.89
CA LYS A 2 11.16 13.53 10.04
C LYS A 2 9.87 13.78 10.85
N LEU A 3 8.71 13.94 10.20
CA LEU A 3 7.43 14.13 10.91
C LEU A 3 7.05 12.91 11.77
N VAL A 4 7.22 11.70 11.23
CA VAL A 4 6.94 10.44 11.93
C VAL A 4 7.83 10.32 13.17
N GLU A 5 9.12 10.63 13.04
CA GLU A 5 10.08 10.60 14.14
C GLU A 5 9.69 11.55 15.27
N ILE A 6 9.33 12.81 14.93
CA ILE A 6 8.87 13.81 15.90
C ILE A 6 7.60 13.31 16.61
N CYS A 7 6.63 12.78 15.85
CA CYS A 7 5.41 12.24 16.42
C CYS A 7 5.69 11.10 17.40
N GLN A 8 6.58 10.17 17.05
CA GLN A 8 6.93 9.04 17.90
C GLN A 8 7.71 9.45 19.15
N GLN A 9 8.61 10.44 19.04
CA GLN A 9 9.40 10.94 20.16
C GLN A 9 8.55 11.70 21.18
N HIS A 10 7.63 12.55 20.73
CA HIS A 10 6.88 13.44 21.61
C HIS A 10 5.49 12.91 22.00
N PHE A 11 4.91 12.00 21.20
CA PHE A 11 3.56 11.49 21.39
C PHE A 11 3.54 9.96 21.27
N PRO A 12 4.06 9.22 22.26
CA PRO A 12 4.20 7.76 22.19
C PRO A 12 2.86 6.99 22.05
N HIS A 13 1.73 7.64 22.35
CA HIS A 13 0.39 7.05 22.22
C HIS A 13 -0.37 7.51 20.97
N LEU A 14 0.26 8.31 20.10
CA LEU A 14 -0.37 8.80 18.88
C LEU A 14 -0.42 7.70 17.82
N HIS A 15 -1.60 7.42 17.28
CA HIS A 15 -1.76 6.54 16.13
C HIS A 15 -1.39 7.28 14.85
N ILE A 16 -0.39 6.77 14.12
CA ILE A 16 0.08 7.36 12.87
C ILE A 16 -0.50 6.58 11.69
N LEU A 17 -1.34 7.24 10.90
CA LEU A 17 -1.80 6.76 9.59
C LEU A 17 -1.18 7.64 8.51
N ALA A 18 -0.41 7.04 7.60
CA ALA A 18 0.38 7.79 6.64
C ALA A 18 -0.03 7.53 5.18
N ARG A 19 0.03 8.59 4.36
CA ARG A 19 0.04 8.46 2.90
C ARG A 19 1.48 8.30 2.45
N ALA A 20 1.74 7.28 1.64
CA ALA A 20 2.98 7.12 0.91
C ALA A 20 2.78 7.56 -0.54
N ARG A 21 3.72 8.31 -1.11
CA ARG A 21 3.71 8.68 -2.53
C ARG A 21 3.96 7.48 -3.44
N GLY A 22 4.78 6.54 -3.00
CA GLY A 22 5.18 5.38 -3.80
C GLY A 22 5.75 4.27 -2.96
N ARG A 23 6.44 3.33 -3.62
CA ARG A 23 7.04 2.16 -2.95
C ARG A 23 8.19 2.55 -2.01
N VAL A 24 9.03 3.51 -2.40
CA VAL A 24 10.18 3.95 -1.58
C VAL A 24 9.71 4.52 -0.25
N GLU A 25 8.80 5.51 -0.26
CA GLU A 25 8.28 6.09 0.98
C GLU A 25 7.46 5.09 1.81
N ALA A 26 6.73 4.17 1.17
CA ALA A 26 6.04 3.10 1.88
C ALA A 26 7.01 2.16 2.62
N HIS A 27 8.19 1.95 2.05
CA HIS A 27 9.26 1.19 2.67
C HIS A 27 9.88 1.96 3.86
N GLU A 28 10.17 3.26 3.69
CA GLU A 28 10.66 4.11 4.78
C GLU A 28 9.68 4.15 5.97
N LEU A 29 8.37 4.23 5.70
CA LEU A 29 7.33 4.17 6.73
C LEU A 29 7.34 2.84 7.48
N LEU A 30 7.50 1.72 6.78
CA LEU A 30 7.64 0.40 7.41
C LEU A 30 8.88 0.33 8.30
N GLN A 31 10.03 0.83 7.83
CA GLN A 31 11.27 0.88 8.61
C GLN A 31 11.14 1.75 9.86
N ALA A 32 10.36 2.84 9.78
CA ALA A 32 10.01 3.69 10.91
C ALA A 32 8.92 3.08 11.83
N GLY A 33 8.49 1.83 11.62
CA GLY A 33 7.48 1.16 12.43
C GLY A 33 6.03 1.58 12.14
N VAL A 34 5.79 2.40 11.12
CA VAL A 34 4.44 2.79 10.69
C VAL A 34 3.86 1.71 9.78
N THR A 35 2.99 0.87 10.35
CA THR A 35 2.33 -0.23 9.62
C THR A 35 1.03 0.19 8.93
N GLN A 36 0.42 1.28 9.38
CA GLN A 36 -0.83 1.82 8.82
C GLN A 36 -0.50 2.89 7.78
N PHE A 37 -0.37 2.48 6.53
CA PHE A 37 -0.19 3.42 5.42
C PHE A 37 -0.94 2.98 4.16
N SER A 38 -1.19 3.94 3.28
CA SER A 38 -1.69 3.68 1.93
C SER A 38 -0.83 4.42 0.91
N ARG A 39 -0.50 3.74 -0.19
CA ARG A 39 0.11 4.38 -1.34
C ARG A 39 -0.96 5.14 -2.12
N GLU A 40 -0.68 6.39 -2.44
CA GLU A 40 -1.64 7.36 -2.95
C GLU A 40 -2.40 6.93 -4.20
N THR A 41 -1.74 6.24 -5.12
CA THR A 41 -2.33 5.82 -6.41
C THR A 41 -2.66 4.34 -6.47
N PHE A 42 -2.18 3.53 -5.52
CA PHE A 42 -2.18 2.07 -5.66
C PHE A 42 -3.60 1.48 -5.70
N SER A 43 -4.48 1.92 -4.80
CA SER A 43 -5.87 1.44 -4.77
C SER A 43 -6.63 1.79 -6.05
N SER A 44 -6.45 3.02 -6.54
CA SER A 44 -7.09 3.49 -7.78
C SER A 44 -6.54 2.77 -9.01
N ALA A 45 -5.23 2.51 -9.06
CA ALA A 45 -4.60 1.76 -10.14
C ALA A 45 -5.08 0.31 -10.19
N LEU A 46 -5.22 -0.34 -9.03
CA LEU A 46 -5.79 -1.69 -8.91
C LEU A 46 -7.24 -1.75 -9.41
N GLU A 47 -8.04 -0.76 -9.03
CA GLU A 47 -9.43 -0.67 -9.48
C GLU A 47 -9.54 -0.41 -10.98
N LEU A 48 -8.67 0.45 -11.54
CA LEU A 48 -8.59 0.66 -12.98
C LEU A 48 -8.22 -0.64 -13.71
N GLY A 49 -7.22 -1.37 -13.21
CA GLY A 49 -6.83 -2.67 -13.76
C GLY A 49 -7.98 -3.68 -13.73
N ARG A 50 -8.75 -3.75 -12.63
CA ARG A 50 -9.96 -4.59 -12.55
C ARG A 50 -10.98 -4.20 -13.63
N LYS A 51 -11.27 -2.91 -13.79
CA LYS A 51 -12.20 -2.41 -14.82
C LYS A 51 -11.72 -2.78 -16.22
N THR A 52 -10.43 -2.62 -16.51
CA THR A 52 -9.83 -3.01 -17.78
C THR A 52 -10.02 -4.50 -18.07
N LEU A 53 -9.75 -5.39 -17.10
CA LEU A 53 -9.96 -6.83 -17.26
C LEU A 53 -11.42 -7.17 -17.59
N VAL A 54 -12.37 -6.53 -16.90
CA VAL A 54 -13.80 -6.71 -17.18
C VAL A 54 -14.16 -6.23 -18.59
N THR A 55 -13.67 -5.06 -19.00
CA THR A 55 -13.92 -4.52 -20.34
C THR A 55 -13.36 -5.43 -21.44
N LEU A 56 -12.26 -6.15 -21.17
CA LEU A 56 -11.66 -7.11 -22.10
C LEU A 56 -12.37 -8.48 -22.11
N GLY A 57 -13.48 -8.64 -21.38
CA GLY A 57 -14.31 -9.85 -21.37
C GLY A 57 -14.08 -10.80 -20.19
N MET A 58 -13.24 -10.43 -19.20
CA MET A 58 -13.09 -11.24 -18.00
C MET A 58 -14.32 -11.12 -17.10
N HIS A 59 -14.81 -12.25 -16.57
CA HIS A 59 -15.93 -12.26 -15.63
C HIS A 59 -15.61 -11.41 -14.38
N PRO A 60 -16.53 -10.56 -13.88
CA PRO A 60 -16.26 -9.61 -12.78
C PRO A 60 -15.64 -10.23 -11.52
N HIS A 61 -16.13 -11.41 -11.12
CA HIS A 61 -15.58 -12.14 -9.98
C HIS A 61 -14.12 -12.59 -10.21
N GLN A 62 -13.76 -12.99 -11.43
CA GLN A 62 -12.38 -13.38 -11.76
C GLN A 62 -11.46 -12.16 -11.75
N ALA A 63 -11.90 -11.03 -12.31
CA ALA A 63 -11.15 -9.78 -12.29
C ALA A 63 -10.89 -9.28 -10.85
N GLN A 64 -11.90 -9.37 -9.97
CA GLN A 64 -11.75 -9.05 -8.56
C GLN A 64 -10.74 -9.98 -7.87
N ARG A 65 -10.79 -11.29 -8.14
CA ARG A 65 -9.80 -12.24 -7.61
C ARG A 65 -8.39 -11.91 -8.08
N ALA A 66 -8.20 -11.54 -9.35
CA ALA A 66 -6.91 -11.11 -9.89
C ALA A 66 -6.39 -9.85 -9.18
N GLN A 67 -7.23 -8.83 -9.00
CA GLN A 67 -6.89 -7.62 -8.25
C GLN A 67 -6.46 -7.92 -6.81
N LEU A 68 -7.23 -8.76 -6.09
CA LEU A 68 -6.92 -9.14 -4.70
C LEU A 68 -5.66 -10.00 -4.59
N HIS A 69 -5.40 -10.83 -5.60
CA HIS A 69 -4.18 -11.63 -5.67
C HIS A 69 -2.95 -10.72 -5.88
N PHE A 70 -3.00 -9.83 -6.87
CA PHE A 70 -1.92 -8.86 -7.11
C PHE A 70 -1.67 -7.97 -5.90
N ARG A 71 -2.73 -7.48 -5.24
CA ARG A 71 -2.61 -6.69 -4.00
C ARG A 71 -1.81 -7.43 -2.93
N ARG A 72 -2.08 -8.72 -2.73
CA ARG A 72 -1.37 -9.55 -1.74
C ARG A 72 0.10 -9.76 -2.11
N LEU A 73 0.38 -10.05 -3.38
CA LEU A 73 1.75 -10.22 -3.88
C LEU A 73 2.57 -8.94 -3.71
N ASP A 74 2.02 -7.81 -4.16
CA ASP A 74 2.70 -6.51 -4.09
C ASP A 74 3.00 -6.10 -2.64
N MET A 75 2.05 -6.31 -1.71
CA MET A 75 2.28 -6.08 -0.28
C MET A 75 3.32 -7.02 0.34
N ARG A 76 3.38 -8.27 -0.12
CA ARG A 76 4.41 -9.23 0.32
C ARG A 76 5.79 -8.77 -0.15
N MET A 77 5.93 -8.43 -1.43
CA MET A 77 7.19 -7.94 -2.00
C MET A 77 7.68 -6.67 -1.30
N LEU A 78 6.79 -5.75 -0.93
CA LEU A 78 7.15 -4.53 -0.19
C LEU A 78 7.81 -4.84 1.16
N ARG A 79 7.42 -5.94 1.83
CA ARG A 79 7.99 -6.39 3.10
C ARG A 79 9.26 -7.21 2.91
N GLU A 80 9.36 -8.00 1.85
CA GLU A 80 10.55 -8.80 1.53
C GLU A 80 11.75 -7.95 1.07
N LEU A 81 11.50 -6.71 0.62
CA LEU A 81 12.54 -5.73 0.30
C LEU A 81 13.24 -5.13 1.54
N ILE A 82 12.87 -5.56 2.75
CA ILE A 82 13.54 -5.19 4.00
C ILE A 82 14.78 -6.10 4.15
N PRO A 83 16.01 -5.58 4.03
CA PRO A 83 17.21 -6.35 4.35
C PRO A 83 17.27 -6.71 5.84
#